data_AF-A0A4D9CUG2-F1
#
_entry.id   AF-A0A4D9CUG2-F1
#
_cell.length_a   1.000
_cell.length_b   1.000
_cell.length_c   1.000
_cell.angle_alpha   90.00
_cell.angle_beta   90.00
_cell.angle_gamma   90.00
#
_symmetry.space_group_name_H-M   'P 1'
#
loop_
_entity.id
_entity.type
_entity.pdbx_description
1 polymer ?
#
loop_
_entity_poly.entity_id
_entity_poly.type
_entity_poly.pdbx_seq_one_letter_code
_entity_poly.pdbx_strand_id
1 'polypeptide(L)'
;MKDLEELPLIPSKDDGAARRQGKTYKITTEDKEAFLTNGYIRLPGVLTEEECAKLEQVFDAFMEGKVQVPGKDFCDMSQKFGVPFEAWRLVNAMLPREYYPSLQEDNVLEARAHSIAQQLLGEDMALDYDQFLMKRPSRDGEANGAVFAWHQDQAYWPQQTPDFRTATVSLALNEASRENGCLRVVPGSHREKKLRAHRPLLAGRDDAHALTVDLVEGDRVLYLPLRTGDVTVHDERIVHGSGESP
;
A
#
# COMPACT_ATOMS: atom_id res chain seq x y z
N MET A 1 17.62 -18.06 5.31
CA MET A 1 16.24 -17.51 5.33
C MET A 1 15.77 -17.61 6.78
N LYS A 2 15.77 -16.50 7.51
CA LYS A 2 15.15 -16.47 8.85
C LYS A 2 13.62 -16.55 8.65
N ASP A 3 12.96 -17.24 9.57
CA ASP A 3 11.57 -17.66 9.45
C ASP A 3 10.63 -16.51 9.03
N LEU A 4 9.95 -16.72 7.91
CA LEU A 4 8.89 -15.83 7.43
C LEU A 4 7.64 -16.14 8.25
N GLU A 5 7.36 -15.28 9.22
CA GLU A 5 6.17 -15.41 10.07
C GLU A 5 4.96 -14.75 9.39
N GLU A 6 3.83 -15.42 9.46
CA GLU A 6 2.56 -14.93 8.92
C GLU A 6 1.62 -14.66 10.07
N LEU A 7 1.10 -13.44 10.15
CA LEU A 7 0.03 -13.16 11.09
C LEU A 7 -1.24 -13.85 10.61
N PRO A 8 -2.05 -14.43 11.51
CA PRO A 8 -3.34 -14.96 11.11
C PRO A 8 -4.16 -13.85 10.45
N LEU A 9 -5.08 -14.21 9.56
CA LEU A 9 -6.12 -13.29 9.11
C LEU A 9 -6.79 -12.65 10.32
N ILE A 10 -7.24 -11.39 10.16
CA ILE A 10 -7.97 -10.71 11.22
C ILE A 10 -9.16 -11.59 11.62
N PRO A 11 -9.32 -11.93 12.93
CA PRO A 11 -10.36 -12.86 13.34
C PRO A 11 -11.74 -12.41 12.87
N SER A 12 -12.55 -13.34 12.35
CA SER A 12 -13.87 -13.03 11.79
C SER A 12 -14.88 -12.42 12.76
N LYS A 13 -14.55 -12.33 14.06
CA LYS A 13 -15.41 -11.73 15.08
C LYS A 13 -15.27 -10.20 15.16
N ASP A 14 -14.22 -9.63 14.58
CA ASP A 14 -14.08 -8.19 14.38
C ASP A 14 -14.12 -7.92 12.86
N ASP A 15 -15.32 -7.65 12.35
CA ASP A 15 -15.59 -7.34 10.94
C ASP A 15 -15.56 -5.83 10.66
N GLY A 16 -15.07 -5.04 11.63
CA GLY A 16 -15.03 -3.58 11.58
C GLY A 16 -16.41 -2.90 11.60
N ALA A 17 -17.53 -3.61 11.66
CA ALA A 17 -18.86 -3.01 11.49
C ALA A 17 -19.18 -1.99 12.59
N ALA A 18 -18.86 -2.31 13.85
CA ALA A 18 -19.02 -1.38 14.96
C ALA A 18 -18.05 -0.19 14.93
N ARG A 19 -17.02 -0.26 14.08
CA ARG A 19 -15.97 0.76 13.94
C ARG A 19 -16.28 1.76 12.82
N ARG A 20 -17.03 1.36 11.78
CA ARG A 20 -17.51 2.24 10.71
C ARG A 20 -18.60 3.19 11.25
N GLN A 21 -18.38 4.49 11.12
CA GLN A 21 -19.32 5.55 11.53
C GLN A 21 -19.52 6.53 10.36
N GLY A 22 -20.30 6.11 9.37
CA GLY A 22 -20.49 6.84 8.11
C GLY A 22 -19.16 7.02 7.39
N LYS A 23 -18.71 8.28 7.28
CA LYS A 23 -17.44 8.68 6.64
C LYS A 23 -16.21 8.55 7.55
N THR A 24 -16.37 8.11 8.80
CA THR A 24 -15.26 7.94 9.75
C THR A 24 -15.10 6.49 10.16
N TYR A 25 -13.92 6.13 10.65
CA TYR A 25 -13.61 4.81 11.18
C TYR A 25 -12.94 4.93 12.55
N LYS A 26 -13.49 4.29 13.58
CA LYS A 26 -13.01 4.39 14.95
C LYS A 26 -11.74 3.56 15.15
N ILE A 27 -10.66 4.21 15.59
CA ILE A 27 -9.40 3.60 16.02
C ILE A 27 -9.44 3.34 17.54
N THR A 28 -8.99 2.18 17.99
CA THR A 28 -8.86 1.89 19.43
C THR A 28 -7.53 2.39 19.97
N THR A 29 -7.41 2.45 21.30
CA THR A 29 -6.13 2.79 21.94
C THR A 29 -5.05 1.77 21.56
N GLU A 30 -5.40 0.49 21.51
CA GLU A 30 -4.50 -0.61 21.17
C GLU A 30 -4.01 -0.52 19.72
N ASP A 31 -4.89 -0.14 18.78
CA ASP A 31 -4.48 0.10 17.39
C ASP A 31 -3.46 1.24 17.29
N LYS A 32 -3.71 2.35 17.99
CA LYS A 32 -2.80 3.49 18.00
C LYS A 32 -1.46 3.12 18.61
N GLU A 33 -1.45 2.42 19.73
CA GLU A 33 -0.23 1.92 20.37
C GLU A 33 0.54 0.95 19.47
N ALA A 34 -0.17 0.04 18.79
CA ALA A 34 0.42 -0.90 17.85
C ALA A 34 1.05 -0.18 16.64
N PHE A 35 0.37 0.81 16.06
CA PHE A 35 0.90 1.61 14.96
C PHE A 35 2.17 2.35 15.38
N LEU A 36 2.13 3.08 16.51
CA LEU A 36 3.29 3.83 16.99
C LEU A 36 4.47 2.91 17.34
N THR A 37 4.20 1.73 17.87
CA THR A 37 5.25 0.78 18.30
C THR A 37 5.85 0.02 17.12
N ASN A 38 5.01 -0.46 16.21
CA ASN A 38 5.39 -1.42 15.16
C ASN A 38 5.56 -0.76 13.78
N GLY A 39 5.00 0.43 13.57
CA GLY A 39 5.02 1.16 12.29
C GLY A 39 3.94 0.70 11.32
N TYR A 40 3.05 -0.20 11.75
CA TYR A 40 1.92 -0.67 10.96
C TYR A 40 0.77 -1.17 11.84
N ILE A 41 -0.43 -1.23 11.26
CA ILE A 41 -1.60 -1.95 11.77
C ILE A 41 -2.41 -2.54 10.61
N ARG A 42 -3.28 -3.51 10.91
CA ARG A 42 -4.31 -4.00 9.99
C ARG A 42 -5.67 -3.70 10.62
N LEU A 43 -6.57 -3.10 9.84
CA LEU A 43 -7.90 -2.70 10.31
C LEU A 43 -8.97 -3.46 9.50
N PRO A 44 -9.85 -4.23 10.17
CA PRO A 44 -10.85 -5.01 9.47
C PRO A 44 -11.99 -4.14 8.96
N GLY A 45 -12.53 -4.51 7.80
CA GLY A 45 -13.77 -3.96 7.24
C GLY A 45 -13.81 -2.44 7.31
N VAL A 46 -12.77 -1.76 6.87
CA VAL A 46 -12.81 -0.30 6.75
C VAL A 46 -13.82 0.10 5.69
N LEU A 47 -13.98 -0.70 4.63
CA LEU A 47 -15.08 -0.62 3.66
C LEU A 47 -15.96 -1.88 3.71
N THR A 48 -17.23 -1.72 3.37
CA THR A 48 -18.13 -2.84 3.09
C THR A 48 -17.86 -3.42 1.70
N GLU A 49 -18.35 -4.63 1.42
CA GLU A 49 -18.29 -5.22 0.08
C GLU A 49 -18.96 -4.33 -0.97
N GLU A 50 -20.10 -3.69 -0.64
CA GLU A 50 -20.80 -2.78 -1.56
C GLU A 50 -19.96 -1.52 -1.87
N GLU A 51 -19.29 -0.96 -0.86
CA GLU A 51 -18.40 0.20 -1.05
C GLU A 51 -17.16 -0.19 -1.86
N CYS A 52 -16.60 -1.39 -1.62
CA CYS A 52 -15.49 -1.93 -2.42
C CYS A 52 -15.91 -2.11 -3.88
N ALA A 53 -17.07 -2.71 -4.15
CA ALA A 53 -17.57 -2.92 -5.51
C ALA A 53 -17.79 -1.61 -6.30
N LYS A 54 -18.09 -0.50 -5.61
CA LYS A 54 -18.18 0.83 -6.25
C LYS A 54 -16.80 1.38 -6.61
N LEU A 55 -15.82 1.24 -5.71
CA LEU A 55 -14.43 1.65 -6.00
C LEU A 55 -13.78 0.75 -7.06
N GLU A 56 -14.09 -0.55 -7.06
CA GLU A 56 -13.60 -1.53 -8.03
C GLU A 56 -14.01 -1.15 -9.46
N GLN A 57 -15.24 -0.67 -9.68
CA GLN A 57 -15.67 -0.17 -10.99
C GLN A 57 -14.81 0.99 -11.51
N VAL A 58 -14.39 1.89 -10.60
CA VAL A 58 -13.50 3.00 -10.95
C VAL A 58 -12.10 2.47 -11.22
N PHE A 59 -11.59 1.61 -10.34
CA PHE A 59 -10.29 0.94 -10.49
C PHE A 59 -10.18 0.22 -11.83
N ASP A 60 -11.17 -0.59 -12.22
CA ASP A 60 -11.21 -1.32 -13.48
C ASP A 60 -11.16 -0.37 -14.68
N ALA A 61 -11.82 0.79 -14.60
CA ALA A 61 -11.76 1.78 -15.67
C ALA A 61 -10.31 2.30 -15.92
N PHE A 62 -9.48 2.41 -14.88
CA PHE A 62 -8.05 2.69 -15.04
C PHE A 62 -7.30 1.47 -15.58
N MET A 63 -7.53 0.29 -15.00
CA MET A 63 -6.79 -0.93 -15.36
C MET A 63 -7.10 -1.44 -16.78
N GLU A 64 -8.26 -1.09 -17.33
CA GLU A 64 -8.66 -1.39 -18.71
C GLU A 64 -8.29 -0.26 -19.70
N GLY A 65 -7.67 0.81 -19.23
CA GLY A 65 -7.28 1.96 -20.06
C GLY A 65 -8.47 2.81 -20.55
N LYS A 66 -9.65 2.67 -19.94
CA LYS A 66 -10.83 3.51 -20.24
C LYS A 66 -10.64 4.95 -19.74
N VAL A 67 -9.89 5.13 -18.65
CA VAL A 67 -9.45 6.45 -18.16
C VAL A 67 -8.08 6.79 -18.73
N GLN A 68 -7.97 7.95 -19.36
CA GLN A 68 -6.71 8.41 -19.94
C GLN A 68 -5.88 9.14 -18.87
N VAL A 69 -4.74 8.54 -18.52
CA VAL A 69 -3.78 9.09 -17.57
C VAL A 69 -2.49 9.42 -18.32
N PRO A 70 -2.29 10.68 -18.74
CA PRO A 70 -1.15 11.08 -19.55
C PRO A 70 0.17 11.08 -18.75
N GLY A 71 1.28 10.92 -19.47
CA GLY A 71 2.61 11.10 -18.89
C GLY A 71 3.07 9.90 -18.08
N LYS A 72 3.58 10.15 -16.86
CA LYS A 72 4.25 9.16 -16.02
C LYS A 72 3.36 8.57 -14.92
N ASP A 73 2.16 9.10 -14.76
CA ASP A 73 1.26 8.75 -13.67
C ASP A 73 0.55 7.41 -13.93
N PHE A 74 0.67 6.86 -15.14
CA PHE A 74 0.30 5.48 -15.45
C PHE A 74 1.51 4.68 -15.89
N CYS A 75 1.99 3.76 -15.05
CA CYS A 75 3.26 3.09 -15.28
C CYS A 75 3.40 1.72 -14.59
N ASP A 76 4.36 0.93 -15.08
CA ASP A 76 4.95 -0.18 -14.34
C ASP A 76 6.31 0.24 -13.77
N MET A 77 6.34 0.49 -12.46
CA MET A 77 7.55 0.93 -11.75
C MET A 77 8.57 -0.21 -11.54
N SER A 78 8.20 -1.47 -11.75
CA SER A 78 9.11 -2.62 -11.57
C SER A 78 9.95 -2.97 -12.78
N GLN A 79 9.59 -2.43 -13.95
CA GLN A 79 10.22 -2.76 -15.22
C GLN A 79 10.87 -1.54 -15.87
N LYS A 80 11.59 -1.78 -16.97
CA LYS A 80 12.20 -0.69 -17.76
C LYS A 80 11.12 0.15 -18.44
N PHE A 81 11.42 1.44 -18.66
CA PHE A 81 10.58 2.28 -19.50
C PHE A 81 10.41 1.70 -20.92
N GLY A 82 9.23 1.92 -21.52
CA GLY A 82 8.93 1.49 -22.88
C GLY A 82 8.47 0.03 -23.03
N VAL A 83 8.39 -0.75 -21.94
CA VAL A 83 7.70 -2.04 -21.95
C VAL A 83 6.23 -1.80 -22.30
N PRO A 84 5.65 -2.53 -23.29
CA PRO A 84 4.26 -2.34 -23.69
C PRO A 84 3.31 -2.70 -22.56
N PHE A 85 2.15 -2.03 -22.50
CA PHE A 85 1.17 -2.18 -21.42
C PHE A 85 0.76 -3.63 -21.18
N GLU A 86 0.66 -4.43 -22.23
CA GLU A 86 0.30 -5.83 -22.14
C GLU A 86 1.36 -6.60 -21.34
N ALA A 87 2.64 -6.23 -21.40
CA ALA A 87 3.72 -6.89 -20.68
C ALA A 87 3.93 -6.32 -19.25
N TRP A 88 3.13 -5.35 -18.81
CA TRP A 88 3.22 -4.84 -17.44
C TRP A 88 2.79 -5.90 -16.43
N ARG A 89 3.49 -5.91 -15.30
CA ARG A 89 3.28 -6.80 -14.15
C ARG A 89 2.68 -6.04 -12.98
N LEU A 90 3.16 -4.80 -12.77
CA LEU A 90 2.58 -3.86 -11.82
C LEU A 90 1.93 -2.74 -12.62
N VAL A 91 0.64 -2.52 -12.43
CA VAL A 91 -0.05 -1.40 -13.03
C VAL A 91 -0.30 -0.38 -11.93
N ASN A 92 0.34 0.78 -12.04
CA ASN A 92 0.17 1.89 -11.12
C ASN A 92 -0.57 3.00 -11.85
N ALA A 93 -1.64 3.49 -11.25
CA ALA A 93 -2.23 4.77 -11.59
C ALA A 93 -2.04 5.71 -10.38
N MET A 94 -1.09 6.62 -10.50
CA MET A 94 -0.83 7.68 -9.52
C MET A 94 -1.86 8.79 -9.69
N LEU A 95 -2.25 9.42 -8.60
CA LEU A 95 -3.15 10.57 -8.60
C LEU A 95 -4.50 10.31 -9.32
N PRO A 96 -5.15 9.12 -9.16
CA PRO A 96 -6.37 8.81 -9.92
C PRO A 96 -7.48 9.84 -9.71
N ARG A 97 -7.53 10.53 -8.56
CA ARG A 97 -8.47 11.63 -8.33
C ARG A 97 -8.33 12.82 -9.29
N GLU A 98 -7.15 13.06 -9.86
CA GLU A 98 -6.94 14.12 -10.85
C GLU A 98 -7.58 13.77 -12.20
N TYR A 99 -7.79 12.47 -12.46
CA TYR A 99 -8.29 11.95 -13.74
C TYR A 99 -9.73 11.42 -13.66
N TYR A 100 -10.27 11.23 -12.45
CA TYR A 100 -11.61 10.74 -12.22
C TYR A 100 -12.32 11.60 -11.15
N PRO A 101 -12.99 12.70 -11.55
CA PRO A 101 -13.51 13.72 -10.63
C PRO A 101 -14.40 13.20 -9.50
N SER A 102 -15.13 12.10 -9.69
CA SER A 102 -15.99 11.56 -8.62
C SER A 102 -15.20 11.08 -7.40
N LEU A 103 -13.90 10.80 -7.55
CA LEU A 103 -13.01 10.48 -6.42
C LEU A 103 -12.74 11.70 -5.53
N GLN A 104 -12.99 12.92 -6.00
CA GLN A 104 -12.86 14.15 -5.20
C GLN A 104 -14.16 14.51 -4.44
N GLU A 105 -15.31 13.99 -4.87
CA GLU A 105 -16.62 14.41 -4.36
C GLU A 105 -17.08 13.59 -3.14
N ASP A 106 -17.12 12.25 -3.27
CA ASP A 106 -17.68 11.38 -2.24
C ASP A 106 -16.90 10.06 -2.09
N ASN A 107 -15.57 10.16 -2.01
CA ASN A 107 -14.72 9.00 -1.79
C ASN A 107 -14.71 8.59 -0.31
N VAL A 108 -15.47 7.52 -0.01
CA VAL A 108 -15.57 6.98 1.36
C VAL A 108 -14.25 6.46 1.90
N LEU A 109 -13.37 5.92 1.04
CA LEU A 109 -12.04 5.49 1.45
C LEU A 109 -11.20 6.68 1.88
N GLU A 110 -11.18 7.76 1.10
CA GLU A 110 -10.45 8.99 1.43
C GLU A 110 -10.92 9.54 2.79
N ALA A 111 -12.24 9.64 2.99
CA ALA A 111 -12.79 10.17 4.23
C ALA A 111 -12.45 9.30 5.45
N ARG A 112 -12.56 7.97 5.33
CA ARG A 112 -12.21 7.06 6.43
C ARG A 112 -10.71 7.05 6.69
N ALA A 113 -9.88 7.00 5.64
CA ALA A 113 -8.43 7.08 5.73
C ALA A 113 -7.97 8.37 6.42
N HIS A 114 -8.58 9.51 6.07
CA HIS A 114 -8.32 10.79 6.74
C HIS A 114 -8.68 10.71 8.24
N SER A 115 -9.85 10.18 8.60
CA SER A 115 -10.22 10.02 10.02
C SER A 115 -9.27 9.09 10.79
N ILE A 116 -8.75 8.05 10.12
CA ILE A 116 -7.79 7.10 10.69
C ILE A 116 -6.46 7.82 10.94
N ALA A 117 -5.94 8.52 9.93
CA ALA A 117 -4.70 9.29 10.04
C ALA A 117 -4.79 10.33 11.17
N GLN A 118 -5.92 11.04 11.29
CA GLN A 118 -6.12 12.02 12.35
C GLN A 118 -6.06 11.41 13.75
N GLN A 119 -6.75 10.27 13.95
CA GLN A 119 -6.73 9.57 15.24
C GLN A 119 -5.34 9.01 15.59
N LEU A 120 -4.58 8.56 14.58
CA LEU A 120 -3.24 8.01 14.78
C LEU A 120 -2.20 9.12 15.05
N LEU A 121 -2.19 10.18 14.25
CA LEU A 121 -1.05 11.09 14.12
C LEU A 121 -1.35 12.56 14.44
N GLY A 122 -2.61 13.00 14.44
CA GLY A 122 -3.00 14.37 14.80
C GLY A 122 -4.07 14.98 13.89
N GLU A 123 -4.84 15.95 14.38
CA GLU A 123 -5.96 16.55 13.63
C GLU A 123 -5.55 17.29 12.34
N ASP A 124 -4.27 17.64 12.23
CA ASP A 124 -3.68 18.41 11.13
C ASP A 124 -3.20 17.53 9.95
N MET A 125 -3.41 16.22 10.02
CA MET A 125 -3.12 15.31 8.91
C MET A 125 -3.92 15.68 7.66
N ALA A 126 -3.28 15.67 6.49
CA ALA A 126 -3.89 15.92 5.19
C ALA A 126 -3.57 14.81 4.20
N LEU A 127 -4.36 14.70 3.13
CA LEU A 127 -4.04 13.80 2.03
C LEU A 127 -2.83 14.34 1.27
N ASP A 128 -1.80 13.51 1.10
CA ASP A 128 -0.63 13.83 0.28
C ASP A 128 -0.86 13.40 -1.18
N TYR A 129 -1.11 12.11 -1.41
CA TYR A 129 -1.47 11.57 -2.71
C TYR A 129 -2.33 10.31 -2.60
N ASP A 130 -2.93 9.90 -3.70
CA ASP A 130 -3.65 8.64 -3.88
C ASP A 130 -3.06 7.82 -5.03
N GLN A 131 -3.31 6.51 -5.00
CA GLN A 131 -2.77 5.56 -5.98
C GLN A 131 -3.69 4.35 -6.12
N PHE A 132 -3.93 3.93 -7.35
CA PHE A 132 -4.37 2.57 -7.65
C PHE A 132 -3.18 1.70 -8.04
N LEU A 133 -3.19 0.47 -7.54
CA LEU A 133 -2.12 -0.48 -7.72
C LEU A 133 -2.73 -1.85 -8.01
N MET A 134 -2.32 -2.44 -9.13
CA MET A 134 -2.68 -3.80 -9.50
C MET A 134 -1.42 -4.63 -9.69
N LYS A 135 -1.43 -5.83 -9.12
CA LYS A 135 -0.52 -6.89 -9.51
C LYS A 135 -1.23 -7.80 -10.49
N ARG A 136 -0.64 -7.97 -11.68
CA ARG A 136 -1.12 -9.01 -12.59
C ARG A 136 -0.61 -10.38 -12.13
N PRO A 137 -1.42 -11.44 -12.27
CA PRO A 137 -0.95 -12.81 -12.08
C PRO A 137 0.16 -13.13 -13.09
N SER A 138 1.01 -14.11 -12.76
CA SER A 138 2.09 -14.51 -13.68
C SER A 138 1.49 -15.10 -14.94
N ARG A 139 2.20 -14.92 -16.06
CA ARG A 139 1.83 -15.58 -17.31
C ARG A 139 2.42 -16.99 -17.35
N ASP A 140 1.76 -17.89 -18.08
CA ASP A 140 2.27 -19.23 -18.33
C ASP A 140 3.72 -19.18 -18.84
N GLY A 141 4.63 -19.81 -18.10
CA GLY A 141 6.06 -19.87 -18.41
C GLY A 141 6.92 -18.75 -17.80
N GLU A 142 6.34 -17.80 -17.07
CA GLU A 142 7.12 -16.85 -16.27
C GLU A 142 7.58 -17.48 -14.95
N ALA A 143 8.87 -17.33 -14.63
CA ALA A 143 9.47 -17.97 -13.46
C ALA A 143 9.05 -17.31 -12.12
N ASN A 144 8.78 -16.01 -12.11
CA ASN A 144 8.45 -15.23 -10.91
C ASN A 144 7.32 -14.24 -11.19
N GLY A 145 6.37 -14.14 -10.25
CA GLY A 145 5.26 -13.18 -10.30
C GLY A 145 5.65 -11.74 -9.95
N ALA A 146 4.68 -10.84 -9.96
CA ALA A 146 4.91 -9.42 -9.67
C ALA A 146 5.26 -9.18 -8.19
N VAL A 147 6.35 -8.44 -7.93
CA VAL A 147 6.88 -8.18 -6.57
C VAL A 147 7.19 -6.70 -6.40
N PHE A 148 6.71 -6.10 -5.31
CA PHE A 148 7.30 -4.89 -4.77
C PHE A 148 8.53 -5.25 -3.94
N ALA A 149 9.69 -4.80 -4.43
CA ALA A 149 10.95 -4.94 -3.74
C ALA A 149 10.89 -4.25 -2.36
N TRP A 150 11.75 -4.66 -1.43
CA TRP A 150 11.84 -4.02 -0.13
C TRP A 150 12.23 -2.55 -0.28
N HIS A 151 11.48 -1.63 0.33
CA HIS A 151 11.74 -0.20 0.29
C HIS A 151 11.19 0.51 1.54
N GLN A 152 11.45 1.81 1.62
CA GLN A 152 10.86 2.75 2.56
C GLN A 152 10.38 3.93 1.72
N ASP A 153 9.10 4.27 1.78
CA ASP A 153 8.51 5.34 0.97
C ASP A 153 9.18 6.68 1.20
N GLN A 154 9.65 6.94 2.42
CA GLN A 154 10.42 8.14 2.78
C GLN A 154 11.54 8.47 1.78
N ALA A 155 12.14 7.46 1.16
CA ALA A 155 13.24 7.65 0.23
C ALA A 155 12.86 8.34 -1.09
N TYR A 156 11.57 8.39 -1.41
CA TYR A 156 11.04 9.13 -2.56
C TYR A 156 10.72 10.59 -2.22
N TRP A 157 10.57 10.93 -0.94
CA TRP A 157 10.18 12.27 -0.49
C TRP A 157 11.37 13.16 -0.16
N PRO A 158 11.19 14.50 -0.17
CA PRO A 158 12.23 15.43 0.26
C PRO A 158 12.68 15.16 1.70
N GLN A 159 13.98 14.91 1.92
CA GLN A 159 14.53 14.62 3.25
C GLN A 159 14.57 15.84 4.21
N GLN A 160 14.02 16.99 3.79
CA GLN A 160 14.05 18.26 4.51
C GLN A 160 12.65 18.70 4.97
N THR A 161 11.65 17.83 4.95
CA THR A 161 10.34 18.16 5.55
C THR A 161 10.49 18.32 7.07
N PRO A 162 9.87 19.35 7.68
CA PRO A 162 9.89 19.53 9.13
C PRO A 162 9.01 18.51 9.87
N ASP A 163 8.11 17.83 9.15
CA ASP A 163 7.20 16.82 9.67
C ASP A 163 7.24 15.56 8.81
N PHE A 164 7.44 14.41 9.45
CA PHE A 164 7.54 13.08 8.85
C PHE A 164 6.39 12.17 9.32
N ARG A 165 5.34 12.73 9.93
CA ARG A 165 4.16 11.96 10.30
C ARG A 165 3.43 11.56 9.03
N THR A 166 3.34 10.27 8.77
CA THR A 166 2.63 9.72 7.61
C THR A 166 1.91 8.43 7.97
N ALA A 167 0.79 8.21 7.29
CA ALA A 167 -0.01 6.99 7.42
C ALA A 167 -0.53 6.60 6.03
N THR A 168 0.15 5.69 5.37
CA THR A 168 -0.31 5.10 4.11
C THR A 168 -1.43 4.11 4.43
N VAL A 169 -2.65 4.40 4.00
CA VAL A 169 -3.82 3.52 4.16
C VAL A 169 -4.03 2.74 2.88
N SER A 170 -3.67 1.45 2.88
CA SER A 170 -3.77 0.58 1.71
C SER A 170 -4.96 -0.37 1.86
N LEU A 171 -6.00 -0.13 1.06
CA LEU A 171 -7.22 -0.95 0.97
C LEU A 171 -6.99 -2.20 0.11
N ALA A 172 -7.42 -3.34 0.62
CA ALA A 172 -7.56 -4.56 -0.16
C ALA A 172 -8.92 -4.55 -0.89
N LEU A 173 -8.92 -4.32 -2.21
CA LEU A 173 -10.12 -4.44 -3.05
C LEU A 173 -10.49 -5.91 -3.30
N ASN A 174 -9.51 -6.79 -3.30
CA ASN A 174 -9.65 -8.24 -3.32
C ASN A 174 -8.91 -8.86 -2.13
N GLU A 175 -9.17 -10.13 -1.83
CA GLU A 175 -8.42 -10.86 -0.81
C GLU A 175 -6.91 -10.80 -1.13
N ALA A 176 -6.11 -10.43 -0.12
CA ALA A 176 -4.66 -10.39 -0.20
C ALA A 176 -4.08 -11.41 0.79
N SER A 177 -3.73 -12.58 0.31
CA SER A 177 -3.08 -13.66 1.07
C SER A 177 -1.56 -13.66 0.87
N ARG A 178 -0.86 -14.53 1.59
CA ARG A 178 0.57 -14.75 1.35
C ARG A 178 0.83 -15.26 -0.07
N GLU A 179 -0.05 -16.13 -0.57
CA GLU A 179 0.05 -16.75 -1.88
C GLU A 179 -0.20 -15.78 -3.02
N ASN A 180 -1.00 -14.72 -2.85
CA ASN A 180 -1.26 -13.74 -3.90
C ASN A 180 -0.54 -12.39 -3.67
N GLY A 181 0.46 -12.39 -2.79
CA GLY A 181 1.39 -11.29 -2.63
C GLY A 181 0.89 -10.14 -1.76
N CYS A 182 0.28 -10.44 -0.60
CA CYS A 182 0.01 -9.42 0.42
C CYS A 182 1.27 -8.65 0.83
N LEU A 183 1.04 -7.50 1.47
CA LEU A 183 2.12 -6.69 2.02
C LEU A 183 2.89 -7.46 3.09
N ARG A 184 4.18 -7.20 3.15
CA ARG A 184 5.08 -7.73 4.17
C ARG A 184 5.95 -6.60 4.70
N VAL A 185 6.25 -6.66 5.99
CA VAL A 185 6.91 -5.58 6.72
C VAL A 185 8.02 -6.11 7.62
N VAL A 186 8.94 -5.24 8.01
CA VAL A 186 9.86 -5.44 9.14
C VAL A 186 9.37 -4.56 10.31
N PRO A 187 8.64 -5.12 11.29
CA PRO A 187 8.08 -4.34 12.40
C PRO A 187 9.14 -3.54 13.15
N GLY A 188 8.83 -2.28 13.46
CA GLY A 188 9.70 -1.38 14.22
C GLY A 188 10.82 -0.73 13.42
N SER A 189 11.03 -1.11 12.15
CA SER A 189 12.08 -0.53 11.30
C SER A 189 11.86 0.97 11.01
N HIS A 190 10.64 1.48 11.13
CA HIS A 190 10.33 2.92 11.02
C HIS A 190 11.05 3.76 12.09
N ARG A 191 11.40 3.15 13.23
CA ARG A 191 12.11 3.78 14.35
C ARG A 191 13.63 3.74 14.24
N GLU A 192 14.18 3.18 13.17
CA GLU A 192 15.61 3.23 12.91
C GLU A 192 16.10 4.70 12.89
N LYS A 193 17.32 4.95 13.37
CA LYS A 193 17.84 6.32 13.49
C LYS A 193 18.03 7.00 12.13
N LYS A 194 18.20 6.22 11.08
CA LYS A 194 18.41 6.65 9.70
C LYS A 194 17.61 5.74 8.79
N LEU A 195 17.24 6.24 7.62
CA LEU A 195 16.79 5.36 6.54
C LEU A 195 17.91 4.39 6.17
N ARG A 196 17.52 3.20 5.70
CA ARG A 196 18.46 2.22 5.17
C ARG A 196 19.09 2.76 3.88
N ALA A 197 20.16 2.11 3.43
CA ALA A 197 20.81 2.50 2.18
C ALA A 197 19.96 2.03 0.99
N HIS A 198 19.26 2.97 0.34
CA HIS A 198 18.52 2.70 -0.89
C HIS A 198 19.44 2.65 -2.11
N ARG A 199 19.15 1.73 -3.02
CA ARG A 199 19.76 1.63 -4.35
C ARG A 199 18.67 1.46 -5.41
N PRO A 200 18.90 1.88 -6.67
CA PRO A 200 17.98 1.56 -7.76
C PRO A 200 17.73 0.05 -7.87
N LEU A 201 16.48 -0.33 -8.15
CA LEU A 201 16.08 -1.73 -8.33
C LEU A 201 16.73 -2.32 -9.60
N LEU A 202 16.74 -1.54 -10.69
CA LEU A 202 17.42 -1.88 -11.94
C LEU A 202 18.72 -1.08 -12.09
N ALA A 203 19.61 -1.51 -12.98
CA ALA A 203 20.93 -0.92 -13.16
C ALA A 203 20.86 0.50 -13.80
N GLY A 204 20.56 1.51 -12.98
CA GLY A 204 20.55 2.94 -13.35
C GLY A 204 19.24 3.64 -13.02
N ARG A 205 19.29 4.91 -12.56
CA ARG A 205 18.08 5.73 -12.32
C ARG A 205 17.31 6.07 -13.60
N ASP A 206 17.97 5.95 -14.75
CA ASP A 206 17.37 6.17 -16.07
C ASP A 206 16.57 4.94 -16.55
N ASP A 207 16.72 3.79 -15.90
CA ASP A 207 16.12 2.52 -16.31
C ASP A 207 14.83 2.19 -15.54
N ALA A 208 14.73 2.54 -14.25
CA ALA A 208 13.51 2.40 -13.44
C ALA A 208 13.51 3.35 -12.24
N HIS A 209 12.33 3.79 -11.82
CA HIS A 209 12.15 4.67 -10.66
C HIS A 209 12.22 3.94 -9.31
N ALA A 210 11.98 2.62 -9.27
CA ALA A 210 11.93 1.88 -8.02
C ALA A 210 13.28 1.84 -7.30
N LEU A 211 13.25 2.13 -6.00
CA LEU A 211 14.34 1.98 -5.06
C LEU A 211 14.15 0.70 -4.25
N THR A 212 15.26 0.13 -3.80
CA THR A 212 15.25 -1.05 -2.96
C THR A 212 16.28 -0.97 -1.83
N VAL A 213 15.98 -1.63 -0.71
CA VAL A 213 16.87 -1.80 0.44
C VAL A 213 17.06 -3.29 0.70
N ASP A 214 18.19 -3.64 1.33
CA ASP A 214 18.43 -5.03 1.73
C ASP A 214 17.87 -5.28 3.15
N LEU A 215 17.40 -6.51 3.37
CA LEU A 215 17.15 -7.00 4.73
C LEU A 215 18.48 -7.19 5.45
N VAL A 216 18.51 -6.85 6.73
CA VAL A 216 19.70 -6.94 7.57
C VAL A 216 19.59 -8.09 8.57
N GLU A 217 20.73 -8.48 9.14
CA GLU A 217 20.74 -9.53 10.15
C GLU A 217 19.89 -9.13 11.36
N GLY A 218 18.88 -9.96 11.67
CA GLY A 218 17.99 -9.73 12.82
C GLY A 218 16.60 -9.23 12.41
N ASP A 219 16.41 -8.83 11.15
CA ASP A 219 15.09 -8.53 10.63
C ASP A 219 14.16 -9.73 10.78
N ARG A 220 12.97 -9.46 11.33
CA ARG A 220 11.83 -10.38 11.36
C ARG A 220 10.81 -9.86 10.37
N VAL A 221 10.47 -10.67 9.38
CA VAL A 221 9.50 -10.31 8.34
C VAL A 221 8.13 -10.85 8.73
N LEU A 222 7.12 -9.99 8.69
CA LEU A 222 5.72 -10.37 8.88
C LEU A 222 4.90 -10.12 7.63
N TYR A 223 4.10 -11.12 7.25
CA TYR A 223 3.07 -10.99 6.21
C TYR A 223 1.77 -10.43 6.80
N LEU A 224 1.12 -9.57 6.05
CA LEU A 224 -0.09 -8.84 6.43
C LEU A 224 -1.27 -9.26 5.54
N PRO A 225 -1.79 -10.49 5.68
CA PRO A 225 -2.92 -10.91 4.88
C PRO A 225 -4.19 -10.13 5.27
N LEU A 226 -5.02 -9.83 4.27
CA LEU A 226 -6.22 -9.01 4.36
C LEU A 226 -7.37 -9.64 3.56
N ARG A 227 -8.60 -9.41 4.02
CA ARG A 227 -9.81 -9.68 3.22
C ARG A 227 -10.20 -8.43 2.44
N THR A 228 -11.09 -8.58 1.45
CA THR A 228 -11.72 -7.44 0.79
C THR A 228 -12.33 -6.48 1.82
N GLY A 229 -12.04 -5.20 1.69
CA GLY A 229 -12.53 -4.14 2.58
C GLY A 229 -11.66 -3.88 3.80
N ASP A 230 -10.72 -4.78 4.13
CA ASP A 230 -9.70 -4.51 5.15
C ASP A 230 -8.64 -3.55 4.61
N VAL A 231 -7.95 -2.84 5.51
CA VAL A 231 -6.79 -2.01 5.15
C VAL A 231 -5.57 -2.40 5.96
N THR A 232 -4.39 -2.19 5.39
CA THR A 232 -3.20 -1.92 6.21
C THR A 232 -3.05 -0.42 6.39
N VAL A 233 -2.50 -0.01 7.52
CA VAL A 233 -1.97 1.35 7.71
C VAL A 233 -0.51 1.22 8.05
N HIS A 234 0.37 1.95 7.39
CA HIS A 234 1.81 1.86 7.63
C HIS A 234 2.51 3.21 7.51
N ASP A 235 3.59 3.36 8.28
CA ASP A 235 4.45 4.54 8.32
C ASP A 235 5.42 4.53 7.11
N GLU A 236 5.67 5.68 6.48
CA GLU A 236 6.52 5.77 5.27
C GLU A 236 7.96 5.27 5.48
N ARG A 237 8.43 5.21 6.74
CA ARG A 237 9.76 4.76 7.09
C ARG A 237 9.81 3.27 7.41
N ILE A 238 8.68 2.56 7.47
CA ILE A 238 8.75 1.11 7.68
C ILE A 238 9.31 0.43 6.43
N VAL A 239 10.26 -0.48 6.64
CA VAL A 239 10.74 -1.36 5.58
C VAL A 239 9.62 -2.32 5.22
N HIS A 240 9.13 -2.19 4.00
CA HIS A 240 8.04 -3.00 3.51
C HIS A 240 8.22 -3.37 2.04
N GLY A 241 7.42 -4.32 1.60
CA GLY A 241 7.34 -4.77 0.22
C GLY A 241 6.17 -5.73 0.13
N SER A 242 6.16 -6.58 -0.88
CA SER A 242 5.07 -7.53 -1.06
C SER A 242 5.58 -8.89 -1.54
N GLY A 243 4.84 -9.96 -1.28
CA GLY A 243 5.11 -11.27 -1.88
C GLY A 243 4.90 -11.29 -3.40
N GLU A 244 5.33 -12.38 -4.03
CA GLU A 244 4.97 -12.71 -5.42
C GLU A 244 3.46 -12.93 -5.52
N SER A 245 2.85 -12.46 -6.61
CA SER A 245 1.54 -12.93 -7.05
C SER A 245 1.79 -13.92 -8.20
N PRO A 246 1.85 -15.24 -7.92
CA PRO A 246 2.00 -16.27 -8.92
C PRO A 246 0.84 -16.25 -9.90
#